data_AF-A0A957NTV1-F1
#
_entry.id   AF-A0A957NTV1-F1
#
_cell.length_a   1.000
_cell.length_b   1.000
_cell.length_c   1.000
_cell.angle_alpha   90.00
_cell.angle_beta   90.00
_cell.angle_gamma   90.00
#
_symmetry.space_group_name_H-M   'P 1'
#
loop_
_entity.id
_entity.type
_entity.pdbx_description
1 polymer ?
#
loop_
_entity_poly.entity_id
_entity_poly.type
_entity_poly.pdbx_seq_one_letter_code
_entity_poly.pdbx_strand_id
1 'polypeptide(L)' 'MQQETPIAKAIQSIVDAGELAGAVALIWRVDQGLQVECVGWRNLATHTPMARDTLFRIASMTKPITSLA' A
#
# COMPACT_ATOMS: atom_id res chain seq x y z
N MET A 1 8.23 -0.33 19.01
CA MET A 1 8.47 -1.14 17.79
C MET A 1 7.12 -1.36 17.15
N GLN A 2 6.88 -0.85 15.94
CA GLN A 2 5.63 -1.12 15.23
C GLN A 2 5.55 -2.64 15.00
N GLN A 3 4.46 -3.24 15.46
CA GLN A 3 4.29 -4.69 15.40
C GLN A 3 4.00 -5.05 13.94
N GLU A 4 4.92 -5.79 13.32
CA GLU A 4 4.86 -6.12 11.89
C GLU A 4 3.66 -7.04 11.63
N THR A 5 2.65 -6.50 10.94
CA THR A 5 1.38 -7.21 10.73
C THR A 5 1.53 -8.30 9.68
N PRO A 6 0.66 -9.34 9.67
CA PRO A 6 0.70 -10.37 8.62
C PRO A 6 0.58 -9.78 7.21
N ILE A 7 -0.14 -8.67 7.07
CA ILE A 7 -0.28 -7.94 5.81
C ILE A 7 1.04 -7.29 5.41
N ALA A 8 1.70 -6.57 6.32
CA ALA A 8 3.00 -5.96 6.07
C ALA A 8 4.03 -7.01 5.63
N LYS A 9 4.09 -8.16 6.33
CA LYS A 9 5.00 -9.27 5.99
C LYS A 9 4.74 -9.85 4.59
N ALA A 10 3.48 -10.07 4.25
CA ALA A 10 3.13 -10.59 2.92
C ALA A 10 3.56 -9.61 1.82
N ILE A 11 3.32 -8.32 1.99
CA ILE A 11 3.76 -7.30 1.03
C ILE A 11 5.29 -7.21 0.99
N GLN A 12 5.96 -7.25 2.14
CA GLN A 12 7.42 -7.19 2.23
C GLN A 12 8.06 -8.34 1.45
N SER A 13 7.52 -9.56 1.51
CA SER A 13 8.06 -10.68 0.71
C SER A 13 8.01 -10.45 -0.80
N ILE A 14 7.00 -9.74 -1.30
CA ILE A 14 6.87 -9.40 -2.74
C ILE A 14 7.85 -8.29 -3.11
N VAL A 15 8.07 -7.33 -2.21
CA VAL A 15 9.07 -6.27 -2.38
C VAL A 15 10.49 -6.84 -2.36
N ASP A 16 10.78 -7.74 -1.42
CA ASP A 16 12.08 -8.43 -1.31
C ASP A 16 12.38 -9.31 -2.52
N ALA A 17 11.34 -9.91 -3.13
CA ALA A 17 11.44 -10.64 -4.39
C ALA A 17 11.68 -9.74 -5.62
N GLY A 18 11.59 -8.42 -5.46
CA GLY A 18 11.78 -7.45 -6.55
C GLY A 18 10.59 -7.35 -7.50
N GLU A 19 9.47 -7.98 -7.18
CA GLU A 19 8.25 -7.96 -8.00
C GLU A 19 7.47 -6.64 -7.87
N LEU A 20 7.63 -5.96 -6.72
CA LEU A 20 7.09 -4.62 -6.48
C LEU A 20 8.16 -3.71 -5.87
N ALA A 21 8.20 -2.44 -6.29
CA ALA A 21 9.05 -1.44 -5.64
C ALA A 21 8.56 -1.09 -4.22
N GLY A 22 7.24 -1.11 -4.01
CA GLY A 22 6.59 -0.82 -2.73
C GLY A 22 5.07 -0.78 -2.90
N ALA A 23 4.33 -0.76 -1.79
CA ALA A 23 2.87 -0.70 -1.78
C ALA A 23 2.31 -0.02 -0.53
N VAL A 24 1.07 0.46 -0.64
CA VAL A 24 0.25 0.92 0.50
C VAL A 24 -0.98 0.02 0.58
N ALA A 25 -1.23 -0.56 1.75
CA ALA A 25 -2.44 -1.35 2.01
C ALA A 25 -3.27 -0.71 3.13
N LEU A 26 -4.57 -0.55 2.87
CA LEU A 26 -5.54 -0.02 3.83
C LEU A 26 -6.60 -1.08 4.11
N ILE A 27 -6.77 -1.40 5.39
CA ILE A 27 -7.76 -2.36 5.85
C ILE A 27 -8.60 -1.67 6.91
N TRP A 28 -9.90 -1.61 6.67
CA TRP A 28 -10.85 -1.09 7.66
C TRP A 28 -11.80 -2.20 8.07
N ARG A 29 -11.92 -2.39 9.39
CA ARG A 29 -12.89 -3.29 10.01
C ARG A 29 -13.65 -2.51 11.08
N VAL A 30 -14.96 -2.72 11.16
CA VAL A 30 -15.85 -1.94 12.03
C VAL A 30 -15.44 -2.01 13.50
N ASP A 31 -14.99 -3.18 13.95
CA ASP A 31 -14.57 -3.49 15.32
C ASP A 31 -13.08 -3.20 15.59
N GLN A 32 -12.23 -3.23 14.56
CA GLN A 32 -10.77 -3.13 14.70
C GLN A 32 -10.20 -1.79 14.20
N GLY A 33 -11.04 -0.92 13.63
CA GLY A 33 -10.63 0.37 13.12
C GLY A 33 -9.81 0.29 11.83
N LEU A 34 -9.03 1.33 11.58
CA LEU A 34 -8.24 1.49 10.37
C LEU A 34 -6.80 1.02 10.59
N GLN A 35 -6.37 0.07 9.78
CA GLN A 35 -4.98 -0.36 9.66
C GLN A 35 -4.42 0.14 8.32
N VAL A 36 -3.20 0.70 8.35
CA VAL A 36 -2.49 1.16 7.15
C VAL A 36 -1.07 0.65 7.17
N GLU A 37 -0.66 -0.05 6.12
CA GLU A 37 0.72 -0.52 5.92
C GLU A 37 1.34 0.24 4.76
N CYS A 38 2.58 0.72 4.94
CA CYS A 38 3.37 1.37 3.91
C CYS A 38 4.70 0.61 3.80
N VAL A 39 4.93 -0.07 2.68
CA VAL A 39 6.06 -0.99 2.51
C VAL A 39 6.86 -0.61 1.27
N GLY A 40 8.18 -0.72 1.36
CA GLY A 40 9.10 -0.45 0.24
C GLY A 40 9.22 1.02 -0.13
N TRP A 41 9.49 1.27 -1.41
CA TRP A 41 9.91 2.55 -1.94
C TRP A 41 8.91 3.09 -2.96
N ARG A 42 8.59 4.39 -2.85
CA ARG A 42 7.91 5.16 -3.91
C ARG A 42 8.82 5.39 -5.11
N ASN A 43 10.12 5.57 -4.85
CA ASN A 43 11.13 5.78 -5.89
C ASN A 43 12.41 5.06 -5.49
N LEU A 44 12.82 4.09 -6.32
CA LEU A 44 14.01 3.28 -6.11
C LEU A 44 15.31 4.07 -6.35
N ALA A 45 15.34 5.02 -7.28
CA ALA A 45 16.55 5.79 -7.57
C ALA A 45 16.91 6.76 -6.43
N THR A 46 15.91 7.33 -5.77
CA THR A 46 16.09 8.28 -4.66
C THR A 46 15.87 7.65 -3.29
N HIS A 47 15.65 6.33 -3.23
CA HIS A 47 15.24 5.60 -2.02
C HIS A 47 14.16 6.35 -1.22
N THR A 48 13.16 6.89 -1.91
CA THR A 48 12.08 7.60 -1.23
C THR A 48 11.07 6.58 -0.72
N PRO A 49 10.79 6.53 0.60
CA PRO A 49 9.92 5.51 1.17
C PRO A 49 8.48 5.67 0.67
N MET A 50 7.75 4.56 0.67
CA MET A 50 6.30 4.60 0.49
C MET A 50 5.65 5.32 1.68
N ALA A 51 4.69 6.20 1.40
CA ALA A 51 3.94 6.93 2.42
C ALA A 51 2.43 6.74 2.20
N ARG A 52 1.65 6.93 3.27
CA ARG A 52 0.18 6.77 3.25
C ARG A 52 -0.51 7.66 2.20
N ASP A 53 0.07 8.81 1.91
CA ASP A 53 -0.41 9.82 0.98
C ASP A 53 0.26 9.76 -0.41
N THR A 54 1.05 8.71 -0.70
CA THR A 54 1.56 8.48 -2.05
C THR A 54 0.40 8.34 -3.03
N LEU A 55 0.40 9.16 -4.09
CA LEU A 55 -0.58 9.06 -5.16
C LEU A 55 -0.25 7.91 -6.13
N PHE A 56 -1.27 7.13 -6.45
CA PHE A 56 -1.19 6.05 -7.43
C PHE A 56 -2.10 6.32 -8.62
N ARG A 57 -1.64 5.96 -9.82
CA ARG A 57 -2.51 5.89 -11.00
C ARG A 57 -3.32 4.61 -10.93
N ILE A 58 -4.58 4.71 -10.49
CA ILE A 58 -5.45 3.56 -10.22
C ILE A 58 -6.12 2.95 -11.47
N ALA A 59 -5.89 3.52 -12.65
CA ALA A 59 -6.38 3.03 -13.94
C ALA A 59 -7.88 2.66 -13.93
N SER A 60 -8.24 1.44 -14.35
CA SER A 60 -9.63 0.99 -14.42
C SER A 60 -10.40 1.01 -13.09
N MET A 61 -9.71 1.14 -11.94
CA MET A 61 -10.38 1.31 -10.64
C MET A 61 -11.09 2.66 -10.51
N THR A 62 -10.97 3.59 -11.47
CA THR A 62 -11.84 4.77 -11.54
C THR A 62 -13.28 4.44 -11.95
N LYS A 63 -13.53 3.32 -12.63
CA LYS A 63 -14.85 2.98 -13.19
C LYS A 63 -15.97 2.94 -12.13
N PRO A 64 -15.81 2.29 -10.96
CA PRO A 64 -16.84 2.32 -9.93
C PRO A 64 -17.17 3.72 -9.41
N ILE A 65 -16.18 4.64 -9.38
CA ILE A 65 -16.39 6.04 -8.97
C ILE A 65 -17.21 6.78 -10.03
N THR A 66 -16.86 6.63 -11.31
CA THR A 66 -17.61 7.28 -12.40
C THR A 66 -19.04 6.73 -12.54
N SER A 67 -19.26 5.44 -12.25
CA SER A 67 -20.61 4.86 -12.29
C SER A 67 -21.52 5.37 -11.17
N LEU A 68 -20.96 5.95 -10.10
CA LEU A 68 -21.72 6.49 -8.97
C LEU A 68 -22.12 7.95 -9.18
N ALA A 69 -21.24 8.75 -9.81
CA ALA A 69 -21.42 10.19 -10.02
C ALA A 69 -22.52 10.50 -11.05
#